data_AF-A0A1G0MCU6-F1
#
_entry.id   AF-A0A1G0MCU6-F1
#
_cell.length_a   1.000
_cell.length_b   1.000
_cell.length_c   1.000
_cell.angle_alpha   90.00
_cell.angle_beta   90.00
_cell.angle_gamma   90.00
#
_symmetry.space_group_name_H-M   'P 1'
#
loop_
_entity.id
_entity.type
_entity.pdbx_description
1 polymer ?
#
loop_
_entity_poly.entity_id
_entity_poly.type
_entity_poly.pdbx_seq_one_letter_code
_entity_poly.pdbx_strand_id
1 'polypeptide(L)' 'MRATIAIDDALFEEAFSLSNVKTKKELINLSLQEFIRKKRLEHLAGMYSSGAVAMTCEELEEYRTDDK' A
#
# COMPACT_ATOMS: atom_id res chain seq x y z
N MET A 1 4.00 16.07 -10.29
CA MET A 1 3.91 15.84 -11.75
C MET A 1 2.66 16.55 -12.27
N ARG A 2 2.71 17.11 -13.50
CA ARG A 2 1.53 17.62 -14.20
C ARG A 2 1.33 16.75 -15.44
N ALA A 3 0.16 16.15 -15.57
CA ALA A 3 -0.16 15.23 -16.65
C ALA A 3 -1.65 15.32 -16.95
N THR A 4 -2.01 15.04 -18.21
CA THR A 4 -3.40 14.85 -18.63
C THR A 4 -3.64 13.35 -18.74
N ILE A 5 -4.63 12.84 -18.02
CA ILE A 5 -4.98 11.43 -18.01
C ILE A 5 -6.49 11.30 -18.27
N ALA A 6 -6.88 10.28 -19.03
CA ALA A 6 -8.28 9.91 -19.17
C ALA A 6 -8.70 9.09 -17.95
N ILE A 7 -9.81 9.46 -17.33
CA ILE A 7 -10.39 8.78 -16.16
C ILE A 7 -11.88 8.60 -16.46
N ASP A 8 -12.43 7.47 -16.03
CA ASP A 8 -13.87 7.24 -16.09
C ASP A 8 -14.60 8.22 -15.16
N ASP A 9 -15.56 8.96 -15.71
CA ASP A 9 -16.30 9.99 -14.96
C ASP A 9 -17.15 9.39 -13.84
N ALA A 10 -17.77 8.21 -14.06
CA ALA A 10 -18.59 7.57 -13.04
C ALA A 10 -17.73 7.12 -11.85
N LEU A 11 -16.56 6.53 -12.12
CA LEU A 11 -15.58 6.17 -11.08
C LEU A 11 -15.10 7.41 -10.32
N PHE A 12 -14.85 8.50 -11.04
CA PHE A 12 -14.37 9.74 -10.43
C PHE A 12 -15.43 10.34 -9.50
N GLU A 13 -16.68 10.42 -9.93
CA GLU A 13 -17.79 10.96 -9.14
C GLU A 13 -18.10 10.07 -7.92
N GLU A 14 -18.09 8.74 -8.08
CA GLU A 14 -18.25 7.82 -6.95
C GLU A 14 -17.12 8.02 -5.92
N ALA A 15 -15.86 8.00 -6.37
CA ALA A 15 -14.71 8.21 -5.49
C ALA A 15 -14.74 9.59 -4.83
N PHE A 16 -15.17 10.63 -5.55
CA PHE A 16 -15.32 11.98 -5.01
C PHE A 16 -16.41 12.02 -3.93
N SER A 17 -17.56 11.38 -4.16
CA SER A 17 -18.68 11.31 -3.21
C SER A 17 -18.34 10.56 -1.91
N LEU A 18 -17.49 9.52 -2.01
CA LEU A 18 -17.02 8.73 -0.86
C LEU A 18 -15.86 9.41 -0.12
N SER A 19 -15.20 10.37 -0.78
CA SER A 19 -14.09 11.10 -0.22
C SER A 19 -14.53 12.44 0.38
N ASN A 20 -13.82 12.90 1.41
CA ASN A 20 -14.08 14.21 2.01
C ASN A 20 -13.19 15.33 1.42
N VAL A 21 -12.74 15.15 0.17
CA VAL A 21 -11.75 16.05 -0.47
C VAL A 21 -12.44 17.17 -1.26
N LYS A 22 -11.73 18.27 -1.47
CA LYS A 22 -12.32 19.47 -2.10
C LYS A 22 -11.95 19.60 -3.57
N THR A 23 -10.87 18.95 -4.00
CA THR A 23 -10.34 19.13 -5.35
C THR A 23 -10.03 17.82 -6.06
N LYS A 24 -10.10 17.85 -7.39
CA LYS A 24 -9.74 16.68 -8.22
C LYS A 24 -8.30 16.22 -7.96
N LYS A 25 -7.38 17.15 -7.73
CA LYS A 25 -5.98 16.84 -7.42
C LYS A 25 -5.83 16.09 -6.09
N GLU A 26 -6.57 16.52 -5.06
CA GLU A 26 -6.55 15.84 -3.76
C GLU A 26 -7.10 14.43 -3.86
N LEU A 27 -8.19 14.22 -4.61
CA LEU A 27 -8.75 12.88 -4.83
C LEU A 27 -7.72 11.94 -5.47
N ILE A 28 -7.03 12.40 -6.52
CA ILE A 28 -6.01 11.59 -7.20
C ILE A 28 -4.80 11.31 -6.30
N ASN A 29 -4.37 12.29 -5.50
CA ASN A 29 -3.29 12.06 -4.55
C ASN A 29 -3.69 11.04 -3.46
N LEU A 30 -4.91 11.16 -2.94
CA LEU A 30 -5.46 10.25 -1.94
C LEU A 30 -5.57 8.82 -2.49
N SER A 31 -6.09 8.66 -3.71
CA SER A 31 -6.23 7.32 -4.32
C SER A 31 -4.87 6.64 -4.51
N LEU A 32 -3.84 7.39 -4.91
CA LEU A 32 -2.47 6.85 -5.02
C LEU A 32 -1.88 6.47 -3.66
N GLN A 33 -2.12 7.26 -2.61
CA GLN A 33 -1.67 6.94 -1.26
C GLN A 33 -2.34 5.67 -0.73
N GLU A 34 -3.65 5.53 -0.91
CA GLU A 34 -4.41 4.34 -0.52
C GLU A 34 -3.98 3.10 -1.31
N PHE A 35 -3.70 3.26 -2.61
CA PHE A 35 -3.17 2.16 -3.42
C PHE A 35 -1.81 1.67 -2.90
N ILE A 36 -0.88 2.57 -2.60
CA ILE A 36 0.43 2.21 -2.02
C ILE A 36 0.25 1.54 -0.66
N ARG A 37 -0.62 2.10 0.20
CA ARG A 37 -0.93 1.52 1.52
C ARG A 37 -1.48 0.10 1.39
N LYS A 38 -2.42 -0.13 0.48
CA LYS A 38 -2.99 -1.45 0.19
C LYS A 38 -1.91 -2.43 -0.27
N LYS A 39 -1.02 -2.03 -1.19
CA LYS A 39 0.08 -2.89 -1.65
C LYS A 39 1.07 -3.25 -0.56
N ARG A 40 1.38 -2.32 0.34
CA ARG A 40 2.23 -2.60 1.51
C ARG A 40 1.56 -3.58 2.48
N LEU A 41 0.25 -3.44 2.71
CA LEU A 41 -0.52 -4.36 3.55
C LEU A 41 -0.60 -5.76 2.92
N GLU A 42 -0.83 -5.88 1.61
CA GLU A 42 -0.80 -7.16 0.89
C GLU A 42 0.57 -7.84 1.02
N HIS A 43 1.65 -7.08 0.88
CA HIS A 43 3.01 -7.60 1.07
C HIS A 43 3.25 -8.09 2.50
N LEU A 44 2.82 -7.31 3.50
CA LEU A 44 2.94 -7.69 4.91
C LEU A 44 2.10 -8.93 5.24
N ALA A 45 0.86 -9.01 4.73
CA ALA A 45 0.01 -10.18 4.85
C ALA A 45 0.65 -11.43 4.23
N GLY A 46 1.34 -11.27 3.09
CA GLY A 46 2.13 -12.35 2.50
C GLY A 46 3.28 -12.82 3.40
N MET A 47 3.93 -11.91 4.12
CA MET A 47 5.01 -12.24 5.07
C MET A 47 4.53 -13.00 6.31
N TYR A 48 3.26 -12.86 6.73
CA TYR A 48 2.73 -13.70 7.81
C TYR A 48 2.82 -15.20 7.49
N SER A 49 2.72 -15.57 6.21
CA SER A 49 2.87 -16.96 5.75
C SER A 49 4.32 -17.36 5.46
N SER A 50 5.26 -16.41 5.43
CA SER A 50 6.63 -16.68 4.98
C SER A 50 7.55 -17.24 6.08
N GLY A 51 6.98 -17.65 7.23
CA GLY A 51 7.74 -18.11 8.40
C GLY A 51 8.49 -17.00 9.15
N ALA A 52 8.64 -15.82 8.52
CA ALA A 52 9.44 -14.72 9.06
C ALA A 52 8.86 -14.07 10.33
N VAL A 53 7.55 -14.19 10.52
CA VAL A 53 6.84 -13.68 11.70
C VAL A 53 6.74 -14.75 12.80
N ALA A 54 6.96 -16.02 12.46
CA ALA A 54 6.85 -17.16 13.39
C ALA A 54 8.19 -17.61 13.97
N MET A 55 9.31 -17.06 13.49
CA MET A 55 10.65 -17.40 13.97
C MET A 55 10.82 -16.99 15.44
N THR A 56 11.47 -17.88 16.19
CA THR A 56 11.88 -17.63 17.57
C THR A 56 13.09 -16.70 17.63
N CYS A 57 13.35 -16.11 18.80
CA CYS A 57 14.51 -15.24 18.99
C CYS A 57 15.84 -15.95 18.70
N GLU A 58 15.92 -17.26 18.97
CA GLU A 58 17.10 -18.10 18.72
C GLU A 58 17.34 -18.30 17.21
N GLU A 59 16.29 -18.64 16.45
CA GLU A 59 16.37 -18.80 14.98
C GLU A 59 16.72 -17.48 14.26
N LEU A 60 16.27 -16.33 14.79
CA LEU A 60 16.62 -15.00 14.25
C LEU A 60 18.10 -14.65 14.46
N GLU A 61 18.67 -15.02 15.61
CA GLU A 61 20.09 -14.78 15.91
C GLU A 61 20.98 -15.61 14.98
N GLU A 62 20.62 -16.88 14.74
CA GLU A 62 21.35 -17.78 13.85
C GLU A 62 21.36 -17.27 12.40
N TYR A 63 20.21 -16.80 11.90
CA TYR A 63 20.07 -16.20 10.57
C TYR A 63 20.94 -14.92 10.39
N ARG A 64 21.12 -14.13 11.46
CA ARG A 64 21.95 -12.92 11.44
C ARG A 64 23.45 -13.22 11.50
N THR A 65 23.82 -14.37 12.02
CA THR A 65 25.22 -14.81 12.06
C THR A 65 25.68 -15.45 10.75
N ASP A 66 24.78 -16.06 9.98
CA ASP A 66 25.07 -16.68 8.68
C ASP A 66 25.36 -15.66 7.55
N ASP A 67 24.90 -14.41 7.71
CA ASP A 67 25.17 -13.29 6.79
C ASP A 67 26.56 -12.61 7.00
N LYS A 68 27.41 -13.14 7.91
CA LYS A 68 28.79 -12.66 8.16
C LYS A 68 29.85 -13.57 7.54
#